data_AF-A0A6M0BS24-F1
#
_entry.id   AF-A0A6M0BS24-F1
#
_cell.length_a   1.000
_cell.length_b   1.000
_cell.length_c   1.000
_cell.angle_alpha   90.00
_cell.angle_beta   90.00
_cell.angle_gamma   90.00
#
_symmetry.space_group_name_H-M   'P 1'
#
loop_
_entity.id
_entity.type
_entity.pdbx_description
1 polymer ?
#
loop_
_entity_poly.entity_id
_entity_poly.type
_entity_poly.pdbx_seq_one_letter_code
_entity_poly.pdbx_strand_id
1 'polypeptide(L)'
;YQVDDASGKIGNLNPGDAGYTELAVSNQVDLASGVSGGVLLAPFLIANGTVEEFLTQNPTNQQGSGLNAYFSFLSANPDQFDHVRLLGDNRFGFEDTFAGGDLDYDDLVVEVIF
;
A
#
# COMPACT_ATOMS: atom_id res chain seq x y z
N TYR A 1 -3.52 4.88 2.99
CA TYR A 1 -2.81 6.17 3.09
C TYR A 1 -3.50 7.20 2.22
N GLN A 2 -3.28 8.49 2.45
CA GLN A 2 -3.94 9.55 1.67
C GLN A 2 -3.16 9.87 0.39
N VAL A 3 -3.88 10.06 -0.71
CA VAL A 3 -3.36 10.52 -2.00
C VAL A 3 -4.10 11.78 -2.44
N ASP A 4 -3.45 12.59 -3.28
CA ASP A 4 -3.99 13.87 -3.76
C ASP A 4 -4.96 13.68 -4.93
N ASP A 5 -4.75 12.65 -5.75
CA ASP A 5 -5.57 12.35 -6.92
C ASP A 5 -5.58 10.85 -7.27
N ALA A 6 -6.37 10.48 -8.28
CA ALA A 6 -6.58 9.10 -8.72
C ALA A 6 -5.33 8.43 -9.33
N SER A 7 -4.27 9.19 -9.63
CA SER A 7 -2.99 8.61 -10.07
C SER A 7 -2.12 8.14 -8.90
N GLY A 8 -2.56 8.39 -7.66
CA GLY A 8 -1.83 8.00 -6.45
C GLY A 8 -0.77 8.99 -6.02
N LYS A 9 -0.73 10.17 -6.63
CA LYS A 9 0.24 11.23 -6.34
C LYS A 9 0.15 11.70 -4.88
N ILE A 10 1.30 12.02 -4.28
CA ILE A 10 1.41 12.67 -2.96
C ILE A 10 2.37 13.85 -3.07
N GLY A 11 1.85 15.08 -2.95
CA GLY A 11 2.60 16.32 -3.11
C GLY A 11 3.19 16.45 -4.52
N ASN A 12 4.49 16.19 -4.65
CA ASN A 12 5.20 16.21 -5.94
C ASN A 12 5.69 14.82 -6.38
N LEU A 13 5.38 13.77 -5.62
CA LEU A 13 5.84 12.41 -5.88
C LEU A 13 4.72 11.59 -6.52
N ASN A 14 5.02 10.97 -7.65
CA ASN A 14 4.20 9.93 -8.26
C ASN A 14 4.60 8.56 -7.72
N PRO A 15 3.72 7.55 -7.77
CA PRO A 15 4.10 6.17 -7.47
C PRO A 15 5.37 5.75 -8.24
N GLY A 16 6.37 5.24 -7.51
CA GLY A 16 7.67 4.85 -8.07
C GLY A 16 8.77 5.91 -8.01
N ASP A 17 8.44 7.17 -7.71
CA ASP A 17 9.45 8.19 -7.45
C ASP A 17 10.23 7.88 -6.16
N ALA A 18 11.50 8.27 -6.11
CA ALA A 18 12.31 8.14 -4.90
C ALA A 18 11.66 8.89 -3.72
N GLY A 19 11.49 8.20 -2.59
CA GLY A 19 10.83 8.73 -1.39
C GLY A 19 9.30 8.60 -1.39
N TYR A 20 8.67 8.14 -2.48
CA TYR A 20 7.21 7.94 -2.52
C TYR A 20 6.77 6.97 -1.43
N THR A 21 7.42 5.81 -1.33
CA THR A 21 7.03 4.76 -0.40
C THR A 21 7.13 5.20 1.07
N GLU A 22 8.26 5.80 1.45
CA GLU A 22 8.44 6.32 2.81
C GLU A 22 7.36 7.35 3.17
N LEU A 23 7.04 8.25 2.23
CA LEU A 23 5.99 9.24 2.42
C LEU A 23 4.60 8.61 2.52
N ALA A 24 4.28 7.64 1.65
CA ALA A 24 3.00 6.94 1.63
C ALA A 24 2.76 6.12 2.90
N VAL A 25 3.79 5.46 3.43
CA VAL A 25 3.67 4.72 4.70
C VAL A 25 3.57 5.68 5.88
N SER A 26 4.37 6.76 5.88
CA SER A 26 4.35 7.77 6.95
C SER A 26 3.04 8.57 7.01
N ASN A 27 2.36 8.76 5.87
CA ASN A 27 1.08 9.46 5.79
C ASN A 27 -0.14 8.50 5.86
N GLN A 28 0.03 7.30 6.43
CA GLN A 28 -1.09 6.41 6.71
C GLN A 28 -2.16 7.12 7.56
N VAL A 29 -3.41 6.77 7.31
CA VAL A 29 -4.54 7.37 8.01
C VAL A 29 -4.95 6.45 9.14
N ASP A 30 -5.01 6.99 10.36
CA ASP A 30 -5.63 6.30 11.49
C ASP A 30 -7.16 6.33 11.32
N LEU A 31 -7.71 5.21 10.86
CA LEU A 31 -9.15 5.06 10.65
C LEU A 31 -9.94 5.12 11.96
N ALA A 32 -9.34 4.80 13.12
CA ALA A 32 -10.02 4.85 14.41
C ALA A 32 -10.31 6.29 14.86
N SER A 33 -9.47 7.24 14.43
CA SER A 33 -9.68 8.67 14.65
C SER A 33 -10.70 9.29 13.67
N GLY A 34 -11.20 8.50 12.72
CA GLY A 34 -12.10 8.94 11.66
C GLY A 34 -11.37 9.53 10.45
N VAL A 35 -12.09 9.66 9.35
CA VAL A 35 -11.56 10.16 8.07
C VAL A 35 -12.28 11.44 7.68
N SER A 36 -11.54 12.46 7.28
CA SER A 36 -12.13 13.70 6.75
C SER A 36 -12.85 13.43 5.42
N GLY A 37 -14.03 14.02 5.24
CA GLY A 37 -14.74 13.92 3.96
C GLY A 37 -13.95 14.54 2.81
N GLY A 38 -14.05 13.95 1.62
CA GLY A 38 -13.43 14.48 0.39
C GLY A 38 -11.96 14.12 0.18
N VAL A 39 -11.36 13.31 1.05
CA VAL A 39 -10.01 12.76 0.82
C VAL A 39 -10.07 11.50 -0.04
N LEU A 40 -8.99 11.21 -0.76
CA LEU A 40 -8.79 9.94 -1.44
C LEU A 40 -7.86 9.06 -0.62
N LEU A 41 -8.28 7.83 -0.36
CA LEU A 41 -7.50 6.83 0.35
C LEU A 41 -7.13 5.69 -0.60
N ALA A 42 -5.87 5.29 -0.55
CA ALA A 42 -5.38 4.10 -1.22
C ALA A 42 -4.98 3.03 -0.18
N PRO A 43 -5.39 1.77 -0.37
CA PRO A 43 -4.95 0.66 0.47
C PRO A 43 -3.49 0.28 0.19
N PHE A 44 -2.85 -0.30 1.20
CA PHE A 44 -1.53 -0.92 1.12
C PHE A 44 -1.39 -1.99 2.21
N LEU A 45 -0.42 -2.89 2.04
CA LEU A 45 -0.05 -3.93 3.00
C LEU A 45 1.45 -3.81 3.30
N ILE A 46 1.88 -4.04 4.54
CA ILE A 46 3.28 -4.30 4.88
C ILE A 46 3.39 -5.77 5.23
N ALA A 47 4.13 -6.54 4.42
CA ALA A 47 4.35 -7.95 4.65
C ALA A 47 5.45 -8.17 5.71
N ASN A 48 5.24 -9.13 6.59
CA ASN A 48 6.21 -9.59 7.60
C ASN A 48 6.71 -8.54 8.61
N GLY A 49 5.93 -7.48 8.86
CA GLY A 49 6.30 -6.52 9.90
C GLY A 49 5.31 -5.38 10.09
N THR A 50 5.76 -4.42 10.89
CA THR A 50 5.01 -3.22 11.26
C THR A 50 5.45 -2.01 10.43
N VAL A 51 4.67 -0.93 10.52
CA VAL A 51 5.01 0.38 9.95
C VAL A 51 6.35 0.90 10.50
N GLU A 52 6.57 0.77 11.81
CA GLU A 52 7.82 1.23 12.45
C GLU A 52 9.03 0.45 11.94
N GLU A 53 8.92 -0.88 11.86
CA GLU A 53 9.98 -1.73 11.32
C GLU A 53 10.26 -1.40 9.86
N PHE A 54 9.22 -1.21 9.04
CA PHE A 54 9.37 -0.87 7.63
C PHE A 54 10.09 0.46 7.43
N LEU A 55 9.64 1.52 8.13
CA LEU A 55 10.26 2.85 8.04
C LEU A 55 11.71 2.86 8.53
N THR A 56 12.08 1.93 9.42
CA THR A 56 13.45 1.82 9.94
C THR A 56 14.36 0.98 9.03
N GLN A 57 13.86 -0.15 8.51
CA GLN A 57 14.68 -1.18 7.88
C GLN A 57 14.60 -1.17 6.35
N ASN A 58 13.47 -0.76 5.76
CA ASN A 58 13.26 -0.76 4.32
C ASN A 58 12.40 0.43 3.81
N PRO A 59 12.67 1.69 4.19
CA PRO A 59 11.82 2.83 3.83
C PRO A 59 11.74 3.09 2.32
N THR A 60 12.74 2.63 1.56
CA THR A 60 12.80 2.74 0.10
C THR A 60 12.24 1.51 -0.63
N ASN A 61 11.61 0.59 0.09
CA ASN A 61 10.94 -0.60 -0.41
C ASN A 61 11.80 -1.50 -1.32
N GLN A 62 13.06 -1.71 -0.97
CA GLN A 62 13.98 -2.50 -1.80
C GLN A 62 13.62 -3.99 -1.77
N GLN A 63 13.95 -4.69 -2.85
CA GLN A 63 13.84 -6.15 -2.95
C GLN A 63 14.77 -6.85 -1.94
N GLY A 64 14.33 -8.00 -1.43
CA GLY A 64 15.19 -8.93 -0.68
C GLY A 64 15.30 -8.65 0.82
N SER A 65 14.59 -7.65 1.34
CA SER A 65 14.48 -7.42 2.80
C SER A 65 13.54 -8.42 3.48
N GLY A 66 12.60 -9.02 2.73
CA GLY A 66 11.48 -9.80 3.28
C GLY A 66 10.40 -8.93 3.94
N LEU A 67 10.65 -7.63 4.10
CA LEU A 67 9.79 -6.61 4.70
C LEU A 67 9.47 -5.57 3.63
N ASN A 68 8.43 -5.84 2.84
CA ASN A 68 8.03 -5.02 1.71
C ASN A 68 6.65 -4.42 1.95
N ALA A 69 6.45 -3.21 1.43
CA ALA A 69 5.14 -2.57 1.35
C ALA A 69 4.56 -2.78 -0.05
N TYR A 70 3.32 -3.23 -0.14
CA TYR A 70 2.63 -3.46 -1.39
C TYR A 70 1.44 -2.51 -1.52
N PHE A 71 1.42 -1.81 -2.64
CA PHE A 71 0.50 -0.72 -2.97
C PHE A 71 -0.42 -1.11 -4.12
N SER A 72 -1.56 -0.43 -4.22
CA SER A 72 -2.47 -0.51 -5.36
C SER A 72 -1.91 0.15 -6.64
N PHE A 73 -0.84 0.96 -6.52
CA PHE A 73 -0.17 1.56 -7.67
C PHE A 73 1.08 0.76 -8.03
N LEU A 74 1.02 0.07 -9.17
CA LEU A 74 2.06 -0.86 -9.65
C LEU A 74 3.49 -0.29 -9.59
N SER A 75 3.68 0.96 -9.98
CA SER A 75 5.00 1.59 -10.01
C SER A 75 5.62 1.78 -8.62
N ALA A 76 4.84 1.75 -7.54
CA ALA A 76 5.35 1.78 -6.17
C ALA A 76 5.78 0.40 -5.63
N ASN A 77 5.45 -0.68 -6.34
CA ASN A 77 5.79 -2.05 -5.94
C ASN A 77 7.16 -2.44 -6.51
N PRO A 78 8.09 -2.97 -5.70
CA PRO A 78 9.47 -3.22 -6.12
C PRO A 78 9.61 -4.32 -7.17
N ASP A 79 8.64 -5.22 -7.25
CA ASP A 79 8.55 -6.28 -8.25
C ASP A 79 7.70 -5.91 -9.47
N GLN A 80 7.08 -4.72 -9.48
CA GLN A 80 6.09 -4.33 -10.48
C GLN A 80 4.95 -5.35 -10.61
N PHE A 81 4.59 -6.00 -9.51
CA PHE A 81 3.44 -6.91 -9.43
C PHE A 81 2.23 -6.20 -8.81
N ASP A 82 1.03 -6.57 -9.26
CA ASP A 82 -0.22 -6.01 -8.73
C ASP A 82 -0.70 -6.85 -7.53
N HIS A 83 -0.32 -6.41 -6.33
CA HIS A 83 -0.63 -7.07 -5.07
C HIS A 83 -2.01 -6.77 -4.51
N VAL A 84 -2.77 -5.83 -5.08
CA VAL A 84 -4.05 -5.39 -4.50
C VAL A 84 -5.15 -5.41 -5.53
N ARG A 85 -6.14 -6.29 -5.35
CA ARG A 85 -7.30 -6.39 -6.24
C ARG A 85 -8.57 -5.91 -5.59
N LEU A 86 -9.38 -5.16 -6.34
CA LEU A 86 -10.77 -4.93 -5.99
C LEU A 86 -11.58 -6.18 -6.35
N LEU A 87 -12.14 -6.84 -5.34
CA LEU A 87 -12.95 -8.05 -5.48
C LEU A 87 -14.44 -7.74 -5.69
N GLY A 88 -14.81 -6.46 -5.69
CA GLY A 88 -16.20 -5.98 -5.72
C GLY A 88 -16.69 -5.55 -4.33
N ASP A 89 -17.80 -4.82 -4.27
CA ASP A 89 -18.45 -4.41 -3.01
C ASP A 89 -17.52 -3.77 -1.97
N ASN A 90 -16.57 -2.94 -2.42
CA ASN A 90 -15.52 -2.32 -1.59
C ASN A 90 -14.64 -3.32 -0.81
N ARG A 91 -14.47 -4.53 -1.35
CA ARG A 91 -13.55 -5.55 -0.86
C ARG A 91 -12.23 -5.52 -1.62
N PHE A 92 -11.14 -5.45 -0.89
CA PHE A 92 -9.78 -5.46 -1.39
C PHE A 92 -9.11 -6.75 -0.95
N GLY A 93 -8.67 -7.57 -1.90
CA GLY A 93 -7.83 -8.74 -1.66
C GLY A 93 -6.37 -8.39 -1.87
N PHE A 94 -5.49 -9.04 -1.11
CA PHE A 94 -4.06 -8.78 -1.10
C PHE A 94 -3.25 -10.07 -1.26
N GLU A 95 -2.09 -9.94 -1.91
CA GLU A 95 -0.99 -10.90 -1.90
C GLU A 95 0.15 -10.34 -1.03
N ASP A 96 0.66 -11.10 -0.06
CA ASP A 96 1.73 -10.69 0.85
C ASP A 96 3.12 -11.20 0.44
N THR A 97 3.18 -12.03 -0.60
CA THR A 97 4.40 -12.67 -1.06
C THR A 97 4.96 -11.99 -2.31
N PHE A 98 6.23 -11.61 -2.26
CA PHE A 98 6.94 -10.96 -3.36
C PHE A 98 6.79 -11.74 -4.67
N ALA A 99 6.55 -11.03 -5.78
CA ALA A 99 6.22 -11.59 -7.09
C ALA A 99 4.88 -12.34 -7.18
N GLY A 100 3.98 -12.13 -6.20
CA GLY A 100 2.55 -12.48 -6.31
C GLY A 100 2.16 -13.86 -5.82
N GLY A 101 2.96 -14.51 -4.98
CA GLY A 101 2.53 -15.71 -4.25
C GLY A 101 1.87 -16.79 -5.12
N ASP A 102 0.67 -17.22 -4.73
CA ASP A 102 -0.16 -18.19 -5.45
C ASP A 102 -1.35 -17.56 -6.21
N LEU A 103 -1.51 -16.24 -6.13
CA LEU A 103 -2.40 -15.40 -6.95
C LEU A 103 -3.90 -15.55 -6.64
N ASP A 104 -4.26 -15.97 -5.42
CA ASP A 104 -5.65 -16.06 -4.97
C ASP A 104 -6.17 -14.81 -4.23
N TYR A 105 -5.26 -13.92 -3.80
CA TYR A 105 -5.52 -12.64 -3.13
C TYR A 105 -6.27 -12.78 -1.79
N ASP A 106 -6.11 -13.91 -1.11
CA ASP A 106 -6.75 -14.20 0.16
C ASP A 106 -5.84 -14.14 1.41
N ASP A 107 -4.54 -13.83 1.23
CA ASP A 107 -3.59 -13.56 2.32
C ASP A 107 -4.13 -12.49 3.29
N LEU A 108 -4.81 -11.47 2.75
CA LEU A 108 -5.64 -10.54 3.50
C LEU A 108 -6.82 -10.06 2.64
N VAL A 109 -8.01 -10.00 3.23
CA VAL A 109 -9.19 -9.37 2.63
C VAL A 109 -9.72 -8.27 3.54
N VAL A 110 -9.89 -7.07 3.00
CA VAL A 110 -10.42 -5.89 3.70
C VAL A 110 -11.70 -5.42 3.02
N GLU A 111 -12.77 -5.26 3.78
CA GLU A 111 -14.03 -4.66 3.32
C GLU A 111 -14.21 -3.27 3.94
N VAL A 112 -14.53 -2.26 3.13
CA VAL A 112 -14.80 -0.90 3.60
C VAL A 112 -16.30 -0.63 3.60
N ILE A 113 -16.84 -0.35 4.79
CA ILE A 113 -18.26 -0.09 5.05
C ILE A 113 -18.38 1.25 5.82
N PHE A 114 -19.36 2.07 5.45
CA PHE A 114 -19.65 3.38 6.06
C PHE A 114 -21.02 3.41 6.74
#